data_AF-A0A4P7VZK4-F1
#
_entry.id   AF-A0A4P7VZK4-F1
#
_cell.length_a   1.000
_cell.length_b   1.000
_cell.length_c   1.000
_cell.angle_alpha   90.00
_cell.angle_beta   90.00
_cell.angle_gamma   90.00
#
_symmetry.space_group_name_H-M   'P 1'
#
loop_
_entity.id
_entity.type
_entity.pdbx_description
1 polymer ?
#
loop_
_entity_poly.entity_id
_entity_poly.type
_entity_poly.pdbx_seq_one_letter_code
_entity_poly.pdbx_strand_id
1 'polypeptide(L)'
;MKQIWPIIGVACVMISAIGRMANSLTDVLIAVGAIALVALVIWLFETGRLRINERLGKVLKKIGAFILVAVGIVYLVAMFVFVTYKVATEGDWQGIMLLGIASVAFGISWYISRWRRRWVKILKTFMPKDKIRHGDWKMREKYFQTFDYATNALYGLRTAGGIFDGQARVWLDPSDVDKDASARLDSFEAMLARRGIKANCAITHIPGCIYADIVAETKYRSMNSDKQAAFRDAFHELDGMNYHGDYYAEYHGELGTILFECNAGNVIIRAIRIEPREEYYLDSDCGFQSEEAYYFIERGVDWTEGTYSLISETQFFTNWRERLEYDDKDDAYSFFVQASLMYFAAVTNGDKKEQTNSQWDIENAAKFLIIHDEKETMIDLLMGMIYEETMYWAARLFSDVLPAETHDAAIRLVENCDNPEIVSRAKRLLIK
;
A
#
# COMPACT_ATOMS: atom_id res chain seq x y z
N MET A 1 -2.34 -1.77 36.56
CA MET A 1 -1.37 -1.81 37.69
C MET A 1 -0.20 -2.76 37.42
N LYS A 2 0.75 -2.42 36.51
CA LYS A 2 1.92 -3.30 36.22
C LYS A 2 3.23 -2.53 35.92
N GLN A 3 3.40 -1.30 36.42
CA GLN A 3 4.62 -0.52 36.15
C GLN A 3 5.13 0.29 37.35
N ILE A 4 4.66 -0.02 38.56
CA ILE A 4 5.04 0.70 39.79
C ILE A 4 6.15 -0.05 40.55
N TRP A 5 6.19 -1.38 40.48
CA TRP A 5 7.19 -2.21 41.15
C TRP A 5 8.66 -1.93 40.76
N PRO A 6 9.01 -1.71 39.48
CA PRO A 6 10.38 -1.34 39.11
C PRO A 6 10.77 0.05 39.63
N ILE A 7 9.81 0.98 39.67
CA ILE A 7 10.02 2.36 40.13
C ILE A 7 10.20 2.39 41.65
N ILE A 8 9.38 1.63 42.39
CA ILE A 8 9.53 1.43 43.84
C ILE A 8 10.85 0.71 44.14
N GLY A 9 11.21 -0.32 43.37
CA GLY A 9 12.48 -1.03 43.53
C GLY A 9 13.70 -0.11 43.35
N VAL A 10 13.69 0.71 42.29
CA VAL A 10 14.75 1.70 42.05
C VAL A 10 14.77 2.80 43.12
N ALA A 11 13.61 3.25 43.59
CA ALA A 11 13.51 4.24 44.67
C ALA A 11 14.04 3.70 46.00
N CYS A 12 13.70 2.46 46.38
CA CYS A 12 14.21 1.81 47.58
C CYS A 12 15.72 1.56 47.53
N VAL A 13 16.25 1.20 46.35
CA VAL A 13 17.70 1.03 46.14
C VAL A 13 18.44 2.37 46.23
N MET A 14 17.89 3.44 45.65
CA MET A 14 18.48 4.78 45.76
C MET A 14 18.44 5.32 47.19
N ILE A 15 17.33 5.13 47.92
CA ILE A 15 17.21 5.55 49.32
C ILE A 15 18.17 4.75 50.23
N SER A 16 18.28 3.44 50.01
CA SER A 16 19.21 2.58 50.76
C SER A 16 20.67 2.95 50.50
N ALA A 17 21.01 3.31 49.26
CA ALA A 17 22.37 3.73 48.89
C ALA A 17 22.72 5.13 49.40
N ILE A 18 21.78 6.08 49.43
CA ILE A 18 21.96 7.41 50.03
C ILE A 18 22.16 7.29 51.56
N GLY A 19 21.41 6.41 52.22
CA GLY A 19 21.55 6.15 53.66
C GLY A 19 22.90 5.51 54.07
N ARG A 20 23.62 4.87 53.14
CA ARG A 20 24.94 4.27 53.40
C ARG A 20 26.12 5.22 53.13
N MET A 21 25.92 6.35 52.45
CA MET A 21 27.00 7.29 52.08
C MET A 21 26.91 8.64 52.81
N ALA A 22 25.84 8.93 53.56
CA ALA A 22 25.68 10.20 54.26
C ALA A 22 26.19 10.10 55.71
N ASN A 23 27.00 11.07 56.13
CA ASN A 23 27.51 11.15 57.50
C ASN A 23 26.49 11.76 58.50
N SER A 24 25.33 12.22 58.04
CA SER A 24 24.24 12.70 58.90
C SER A 24 22.85 12.47 58.30
N LEU A 25 21.85 12.26 59.17
CA LEU A 25 20.45 12.06 58.80
C LEU A 25 19.83 13.31 58.13
N THR A 26 20.39 14.49 58.41
CA THR A 26 19.97 15.79 57.90
C THR A 26 20.28 15.95 56.41
N ASP A 27 21.43 15.44 55.95
CA ASP A 27 21.83 15.52 54.53
C ASP A 27 20.98 14.61 53.64
N VAL A 28 20.58 13.46 54.17
CA VAL A 28 19.64 12.54 53.51
C VAL A 28 18.27 13.20 53.37
N LEU A 29 17.80 13.88 54.42
CA LEU A 29 16.52 14.60 54.41
C LEU A 29 16.53 15.79 53.44
N ILE A 30 17.64 16.52 53.32
CA ILE A 30 17.78 17.63 52.36
C ILE A 30 17.76 17.11 50.91
N ALA A 31 18.46 16.01 50.63
CA ALA A 31 18.49 15.40 49.30
C ALA A 31 17.11 14.82 48.90
N VAL A 32 16.43 14.12 49.80
CA VAL A 32 15.06 13.62 49.58
C VAL A 32 14.07 14.77 49.45
N GLY A 33 14.24 15.83 50.25
CA GLY A 33 13.43 17.06 50.16
C GLY A 33 13.58 17.78 48.83
N ALA A 34 14.80 17.87 48.28
CA ALA A 34 15.04 18.45 46.96
C ALA A 34 14.41 17.63 45.83
N ILE A 35 14.48 16.29 45.91
CA ILE A 35 13.85 15.40 44.93
C ILE A 35 12.32 15.50 45.01
N ALA A 36 11.76 15.55 46.22
CA ALA A 36 10.33 15.75 46.45
C ALA A 36 9.86 17.11 45.92
N LEU A 37 10.65 18.17 46.10
CA LEU A 37 10.35 19.52 45.58
C LEU A 37 10.32 19.52 44.04
N VAL A 38 11.29 18.87 43.38
CA VAL A 38 11.34 18.76 41.91
C VAL A 38 10.15 17.96 41.38
N ALA A 39 9.82 16.85 42.03
CA ALA A 39 8.64 16.05 41.66
C ALA A 39 7.33 16.83 41.86
N LEU A 40 7.22 17.62 42.94
CA LEU A 40 6.07 18.48 43.22
C LEU A 40 5.92 19.58 42.15
N VAL A 41 7.01 20.20 41.71
CA VAL A 41 6.99 21.23 40.65
C VAL A 41 6.55 20.63 39.31
N ILE A 42 7.00 19.41 38.98
CA ILE A 42 6.57 18.69 37.77
C ILE A 42 5.07 18.33 37.87
N TRP A 43 4.63 17.84 39.03
CA TRP A 43 3.23 17.47 39.26
C TRP A 43 2.27 18.67 39.24
N LEU A 44 2.67 19.81 39.80
CA LEU A 44 1.90 21.06 39.77
C LEU A 44 1.81 21.66 38.35
N PHE A 45 2.82 21.39 37.51
CA PHE A 45 2.78 21.73 36.09
C PHE A 45 1.83 20.83 35.30
N GLU A 46 1.87 19.50 35.51
CA GLU A 46 1.00 18.55 34.81
C GLU A 46 -0.47 18.64 35.23
N THR A 47 -0.76 19.06 36.46
CA THR A 47 -2.13 19.32 36.95
C THR A 47 -2.68 20.69 36.56
N GLY A 48 -1.95 21.47 35.75
CA GLY A 48 -2.41 22.74 35.18
C GLY A 48 -2.49 23.91 36.15
N ARG A 49 -2.00 23.76 37.39
CA ARG A 49 -1.99 24.82 38.41
C ARG A 49 -0.85 25.84 38.24
N LEU A 50 0.12 25.56 37.37
CA LEU A 50 1.16 26.49 36.93
C LEU A 50 1.07 26.71 35.41
N ARG A 51 0.63 27.91 34.99
CA ARG A 51 0.60 28.29 33.56
C ARG A 51 1.98 28.73 33.10
N ILE A 52 2.79 27.79 32.61
CA ILE A 52 4.01 28.08 31.86
C ILE A 52 3.75 27.82 30.38
N ASN A 53 4.22 28.73 29.53
CA ASN A 53 4.09 28.68 28.07
C ASN A 53 4.55 27.32 27.49
N GLU A 54 3.79 26.71 26.57
CA GLU A 54 4.03 25.34 26.04
C GLU A 54 5.42 25.13 25.43
N ARG A 55 6.02 26.18 24.85
CA ARG A 55 7.41 26.14 24.37
C ARG A 55 8.41 25.96 25.51
N LEU A 56 8.21 26.66 26.63
CA LEU A 56 9.02 26.55 27.83
C LEU A 56 8.80 25.21 28.53
N GLY A 57 7.56 24.67 28.55
CA GLY A 57 7.27 23.34 29.08
C GLY A 57 7.99 22.21 28.35
N LYS A 58 8.07 22.27 27.02
CA LYS A 58 8.87 21.32 26.21
C LYS A 58 10.37 21.44 26.47
N VAL A 59 10.89 22.66 26.66
CA VAL A 59 12.30 22.90 26.98
C VAL A 59 12.63 22.43 28.40
N LEU A 60 11.78 22.70 29.40
CA LEU A 60 11.93 22.23 30.77
C LEU A 60 11.85 20.72 30.89
N LYS A 61 10.96 20.03 30.15
CA LYS A 61 10.95 18.56 30.09
C LYS A 61 12.26 18.02 29.49
N LYS A 62 12.82 18.69 28.48
CA LYS A 62 14.11 18.33 27.87
C LYS A 62 15.29 18.56 28.81
N ILE A 63 15.32 19.69 29.51
CA ILE A 63 16.36 20.06 30.47
C ILE A 63 16.28 19.16 31.72
N GLY A 64 15.09 18.92 32.26
CA GLY A 64 14.87 18.02 33.40
C GLY A 64 15.27 16.58 33.09
N ALA A 65 14.97 16.08 31.89
CA ALA A 65 15.47 14.77 31.44
C ALA A 65 17.00 14.75 31.29
N PHE A 66 17.60 15.85 30.81
CA PHE A 66 19.06 15.96 30.69
C PHE A 66 19.75 16.04 32.05
N ILE A 67 19.16 16.73 33.03
CA ILE A 67 19.66 16.81 34.41
C ILE A 67 19.54 15.45 35.10
N LEU A 68 18.41 14.74 34.96
CA LEU A 68 18.26 13.39 35.50
C LEU A 68 19.28 12.40 34.90
N VAL A 69 19.55 12.51 33.59
CA VAL A 69 20.57 11.70 32.93
C VAL A 69 21.98 12.10 33.39
N ALA A 70 22.27 13.40 33.52
CA ALA A 70 23.57 13.89 33.98
C ALA A 70 23.85 13.52 35.43
N VAL A 71 22.87 13.68 36.33
CA VAL A 71 22.96 13.26 37.74
C VAL A 71 23.08 11.75 37.83
N GLY A 72 22.34 10.99 37.02
CA GLY A 72 22.49 9.53 36.92
C GLY A 72 23.88 9.09 36.46
N ILE A 73 24.47 9.79 35.49
CA ILE A 73 25.84 9.52 35.01
C ILE A 73 26.87 9.88 36.08
N VAL A 74 26.76 11.05 36.72
CA VAL A 74 27.69 11.46 37.80
C VAL A 74 27.59 10.50 38.99
N TYR A 75 26.39 10.06 39.35
CA TYR A 75 26.17 9.07 40.40
C TYR A 75 26.77 7.70 40.05
N LEU A 76 26.61 7.23 38.81
CA LEU A 76 27.23 5.99 38.33
C LEU A 76 28.76 6.08 38.31
N VAL A 77 29.32 7.23 37.93
CA VAL A 77 30.77 7.49 37.96
C VAL A 77 31.30 7.53 39.40
N ALA A 78 30.58 8.16 40.33
CA ALA A 78 30.95 8.18 41.75
C ALA A 78 30.87 6.78 42.38
N MET A 79 29.83 6.01 42.05
CA MET A 79 29.71 4.58 42.41
C MET A 79 30.87 3.76 41.85
N PHE A 80 31.24 3.99 40.58
CA PHE A 80 32.36 3.30 39.95
C PHE A 80 33.67 3.57 40.70
N VAL A 81 33.97 4.85 40.98
CA VAL A 81 35.16 5.27 41.74
C VAL A 81 35.16 4.70 43.16
N PHE A 82 34.02 4.73 43.87
CA PHE A 82 33.87 4.22 45.22
C PHE A 82 34.06 2.69 45.30
N VAL A 83 33.50 1.94 44.33
CA VAL A 83 33.67 0.49 44.26
C VAL A 83 35.12 0.13 43.90
N THR A 84 35.77 0.83 42.96
CA THR A 84 37.20 0.62 42.69
C THR A 84 38.09 0.95 43.89
N TYR A 85 37.74 1.97 44.67
CA TYR A 85 38.46 2.31 45.90
C TYR A 85 38.30 1.22 46.97
N LYS A 86 37.08 0.76 47.24
CA LYS A 86 36.77 -0.34 48.16
C LYS A 86 37.43 -1.66 47.76
N VAL A 87 37.50 -1.96 46.46
CA VAL A 87 38.22 -3.13 45.93
C VAL A 87 39.72 -3.04 46.21
N ALA A 88 40.32 -1.86 46.01
CA ALA A 88 41.75 -1.64 46.22
C ALA A 88 42.17 -1.67 47.70
N THR A 89 41.27 -1.36 48.63
CA THR A 89 41.55 -1.29 50.07
C THR A 89 41.04 -2.49 50.87
N GLU A 90 39.95 -3.15 50.45
CA GLU A 90 39.23 -4.15 51.26
C GLU A 90 38.94 -5.48 50.55
N GLY A 91 39.27 -5.62 49.25
CA GLY A 91 39.16 -6.89 48.52
C GLY A 91 37.72 -7.39 48.27
N ASP A 92 36.74 -6.50 48.14
CA ASP A 92 35.33 -6.85 47.95
C ASP A 92 35.00 -7.28 46.50
N TRP A 93 34.94 -8.59 46.28
CA TRP A 93 34.62 -9.21 44.99
C TRP A 93 33.15 -9.04 44.53
N GLN A 94 32.21 -8.72 45.43
CA GLN A 94 30.80 -8.55 45.06
C GLN A 94 30.56 -7.25 44.28
N GLY A 95 31.32 -6.18 44.59
CA GLY A 95 31.30 -4.92 43.84
C GLY A 95 31.80 -5.06 42.39
N ILE A 96 32.81 -5.92 42.16
CA ILE A 96 33.35 -6.21 40.82
C ILE A 96 32.31 -6.93 39.96
N MET A 97 31.60 -7.91 40.52
CA MET A 97 30.55 -8.65 39.81
C MET A 97 29.42 -7.71 39.36
N LEU A 98 29.04 -6.76 40.21
CA LEU A 98 27.97 -5.79 39.94
C LEU A 98 28.39 -4.77 38.86
N LEU A 99 29.65 -4.31 38.87
CA LEU A 99 30.23 -3.49 37.80
C LEU A 99 30.35 -4.24 36.47
N GLY A 100 30.68 -5.53 36.51
CA GLY A 100 30.66 -6.40 35.35
C GLY A 100 29.27 -6.49 34.72
N ILE A 101 28.24 -6.78 35.52
CA ILE A 101 26.84 -6.86 35.06
C ILE A 101 26.35 -5.51 34.52
N ALA A 102 26.67 -4.40 35.19
CA ALA A 102 26.29 -3.06 34.74
C ALA A 102 26.97 -2.69 33.40
N SER A 103 28.23 -3.08 33.22
CA SER A 103 28.98 -2.87 31.96
C SER A 103 28.40 -3.71 30.82
N VAL A 104 28.03 -4.96 31.08
CA VAL A 104 27.33 -5.82 30.12
C VAL A 104 25.95 -5.26 29.77
N ALA A 105 25.17 -4.81 30.75
CA ALA A 105 23.86 -4.20 30.53
C ALA A 105 23.97 -2.89 29.74
N PHE A 106 24.96 -2.06 30.02
CA PHE A 106 25.23 -0.83 29.27
C PHE A 106 25.68 -1.12 27.84
N GLY A 107 26.53 -2.14 27.65
CA GLY A 107 26.94 -2.62 26.32
C GLY A 107 25.76 -3.10 25.48
N ILE A 108 24.87 -3.89 26.08
CA ILE A 108 23.63 -4.37 25.44
C ILE A 108 22.70 -3.19 25.11
N SER A 109 22.50 -2.25 26.04
CA SER A 109 21.64 -1.07 25.84
C SER A 109 22.20 -0.13 24.75
N TRP A 110 23.52 0.10 24.72
CA TRP A 110 24.19 0.88 23.68
C TRP A 110 24.07 0.20 22.31
N TYR A 111 24.28 -1.11 22.26
CA TYR A 111 24.10 -1.92 21.05
C TYR A 111 22.68 -1.76 20.50
N ILE A 112 21.65 -1.97 21.34
CA ILE A 112 20.23 -1.82 20.97
C ILE A 112 19.91 -0.39 20.53
N SER A 113 20.41 0.64 21.23
CA SER A 113 20.20 2.06 20.87
C SER A 113 20.82 2.43 19.52
N ARG A 114 21.98 1.86 19.19
CA ARG A 114 22.66 2.07 17.90
C ARG A 114 21.89 1.43 16.75
N TRP A 115 21.34 0.24 16.94
CA TRP A 115 20.47 -0.42 15.95
C TRP A 115 19.17 0.36 15.73
N ARG A 116 18.52 0.78 16.82
CA ARG A 116 17.31 1.61 16.77
C ARG A 116 17.54 2.90 15.98
N ARG A 117 18.65 3.62 16.23
CA ARG A 117 18.97 4.85 15.49
C ARG A 117 19.21 4.62 14.00
N ARG A 118 19.77 3.47 13.63
CA ARG A 118 20.00 3.11 12.22
C ARG A 118 18.71 2.76 11.50
N TRP A 119 17.84 1.96 12.12
CA TRP A 119 16.53 1.62 11.55
C TRP A 119 15.65 2.85 11.36
N VAL A 120 15.65 3.77 12.33
CA VAL A 120 14.93 5.05 12.19
C VAL A 120 15.44 5.91 11.03
N LYS A 121 16.74 5.85 10.71
CA LYS A 121 17.27 6.58 9.55
C LYS A 121 16.71 5.99 8.25
N ILE A 122 16.67 4.67 8.15
CA ILE A 122 16.10 3.96 7.00
C ILE A 122 14.62 4.30 6.86
N LEU A 123 13.82 4.09 7.93
CA LEU A 123 12.38 4.38 7.90
C LEU A 123 12.05 5.81 7.47
N LYS A 124 12.88 6.80 7.87
CA LYS A 124 12.68 8.21 7.48
C LYS A 124 12.98 8.51 6.01
N THR A 125 13.76 7.66 5.34
CA THR A 125 14.03 7.79 3.90
C THR A 125 12.81 7.35 3.07
N PHE A 126 12.07 6.34 3.56
CA PHE A 126 10.97 5.70 2.84
C PHE A 126 9.58 6.15 3.31
N MET A 127 9.44 6.63 4.56
CA MET A 127 8.17 7.09 5.11
C MET A 127 8.30 8.43 5.85
N PRO A 128 7.29 9.31 5.73
CA PRO A 128 7.15 10.49 6.58
C PRO A 128 7.15 10.12 8.06
N LYS A 129 7.78 10.97 8.89
CA LYS A 129 8.02 10.68 10.31
C LYS A 129 6.73 10.46 11.12
N ASP A 130 5.64 11.09 10.70
CA ASP A 130 4.29 11.00 11.23
C ASP A 130 3.58 9.68 10.90
N LYS A 131 4.01 8.98 9.85
CA LYS A 131 3.46 7.67 9.45
C LYS A 131 4.17 6.47 10.10
N ILE A 132 5.30 6.69 10.77
CA ILE A 132 6.05 5.63 11.47
C ILE A 132 5.31 5.22 12.74
N ARG A 133 4.72 4.03 12.76
CA ARG A 133 3.96 3.50 13.90
C ARG A 133 4.87 2.84 14.92
N HIS A 134 4.39 2.68 16.16
CA HIS A 134 5.13 1.96 17.21
C HIS A 134 5.39 0.47 16.90
N GLY A 135 4.63 -0.13 15.98
CA GLY A 135 4.83 -1.50 15.48
C GLY A 135 5.99 -1.66 14.50
N ASP A 136 6.43 -0.59 13.83
CA ASP A 136 7.55 -0.64 12.86
C ASP A 136 8.92 -0.78 13.55
N TRP A 137 8.93 -0.80 14.90
CA TRP A 137 10.10 -0.84 15.75
C TRP A 137 10.45 -2.29 16.09
N LYS A 138 10.98 -3.02 15.10
CA LYS A 138 11.31 -4.44 15.22
C LYS A 138 12.62 -4.67 16.01
N MET A 139 12.57 -4.68 17.34
CA MET A 139 13.77 -4.76 18.20
C MET A 139 14.54 -6.10 18.17
N ARG A 140 14.01 -7.15 17.52
CA ARG A 140 14.60 -8.51 17.53
C ARG A 140 14.67 -9.19 16.17
N GLU A 141 14.27 -8.52 15.10
CA GLU A 141 14.23 -9.17 13.79
C GLU A 141 15.60 -9.11 13.10
N LYS A 142 16.03 -10.25 12.54
CA LYS A 142 17.24 -10.34 11.71
C LYS A 142 17.08 -9.61 10.37
N TYR A 143 15.83 -9.33 10.01
CA TYR A 143 15.40 -8.69 8.79
C TYR A 143 14.43 -7.56 9.12
N PHE A 144 14.60 -6.41 8.48
CA PHE A 144 13.71 -5.29 8.65
C PHE A 144 13.19 -4.85 7.28
N GLN A 145 11.88 -4.69 7.13
CA GLN A 145 11.26 -4.31 5.86
C GLN A 145 10.41 -3.06 6.00
N THR A 146 10.28 -2.30 4.91
CA THR A 146 9.34 -1.20 4.77
C THR A 146 8.83 -1.17 3.33
N PHE A 147 7.59 -0.77 3.14
CA PHE A 147 6.93 -0.73 1.84
C PHE A 147 6.69 0.73 1.43
N ASP A 148 7.11 1.10 0.22
CA ASP A 148 6.85 2.39 -0.39
C ASP A 148 5.64 2.28 -1.31
N TYR A 149 4.49 2.74 -0.81
CA TYR A 149 3.22 2.73 -1.55
C TYR A 149 3.27 3.53 -2.85
N ALA A 150 4.22 4.47 -3.00
CA ALA A 150 4.33 5.26 -4.22
C ALA A 150 4.95 4.48 -5.39
N THR A 151 5.73 3.44 -5.11
CA THR A 151 6.44 2.63 -6.13
C THR A 151 6.08 1.15 -6.06
N ASN A 152 5.13 0.79 -5.20
CA ASN A 152 4.81 -0.59 -4.88
C ASN A 152 6.07 -1.42 -4.51
N ALA A 153 7.09 -0.76 -3.96
CA ALA A 153 8.40 -1.34 -3.73
C ALA A 153 8.61 -1.67 -2.25
N LEU A 154 9.14 -2.87 -2.00
CA LEU A 154 9.51 -3.37 -0.70
C LEU A 154 11.02 -3.21 -0.50
N TYR A 155 11.42 -2.51 0.55
CA TYR A 155 12.83 -2.32 0.92
C TYR A 155 13.17 -3.09 2.18
N GLY A 156 14.28 -3.83 2.13
CA GLY A 156 14.75 -4.72 3.18
C GLY A 156 16.15 -4.38 3.69
N LEU A 157 16.37 -4.58 4.99
CA LEU A 157 17.69 -4.56 5.63
C LEU A 157 17.95 -5.91 6.31
N ARG A 158 18.85 -6.71 5.73
CA ARG A 158 19.36 -7.98 6.28
C ARG A 158 20.72 -7.79 6.93
N THR A 159 20.71 -7.42 8.20
CA THR A 159 21.93 -7.06 8.94
C THR A 159 22.93 -8.22 9.09
N ALA A 160 22.45 -9.45 9.27
CA ALA A 160 23.29 -10.64 9.40
C ALA A 160 24.00 -11.00 8.09
N GLY A 161 23.31 -10.88 6.95
CA GLY A 161 23.87 -11.10 5.62
C GLY A 161 24.67 -9.91 5.08
N GLY A 162 24.59 -8.75 5.74
CA GLY A 162 25.26 -7.55 5.25
C GLY A 162 24.54 -6.89 4.06
N ILE A 163 23.27 -7.20 3.83
CA ILE A 163 22.53 -6.84 2.62
C ILE A 163 21.49 -5.76 2.91
N PHE A 164 21.33 -4.86 1.95
CA PHE A 164 20.19 -3.97 1.76
C PHE A 164 19.56 -4.33 0.43
N ASP A 165 18.26 -4.60 0.43
CA ASP A 165 17.51 -5.06 -0.74
C ASP A 165 16.34 -4.14 -1.06
N GLY A 166 16.00 -4.07 -2.34
CA GLY A 166 14.74 -3.52 -2.84
C GLY A 166 14.10 -4.54 -3.78
N GLN A 167 12.79 -4.68 -3.69
CA GLN A 167 11.99 -5.52 -4.57
C GLN A 167 10.79 -4.71 -5.06
N ALA A 168 10.48 -4.80 -6.35
CA ALA A 168 9.26 -4.22 -6.90
C ALA A 168 8.67 -5.14 -7.96
N ARG A 169 7.35 -5.07 -8.14
CA ARG A 169 6.68 -5.69 -9.28
C ARG A 169 6.69 -4.70 -10.44
N VAL A 170 7.13 -5.17 -11.60
CA VAL A 170 7.11 -4.41 -12.86
C VAL A 170 6.12 -5.04 -13.83
N TRP A 171 5.40 -4.18 -14.55
CA TRP A 171 4.45 -4.56 -15.60
C TRP A 171 5.12 -4.41 -16.96
N LEU A 172 5.16 -5.51 -17.70
CA LEU A 172 5.92 -5.65 -18.94
C LEU A 172 5.03 -5.46 -20.16
N ASP A 173 5.64 -5.05 -21.27
CA ASP A 173 4.94 -4.95 -22.55
C ASP A 173 4.47 -6.35 -23.02
N PRO A 174 3.14 -6.56 -23.23
CA PRO A 174 2.61 -7.86 -23.62
C PRO A 174 3.02 -8.31 -25.03
N SER A 175 3.57 -7.42 -25.87
CA SER A 175 3.98 -7.78 -27.23
C SER A 175 5.26 -8.63 -27.30
N ASP A 176 6.18 -8.45 -26.34
CA ASP A 176 7.42 -9.22 -26.21
C ASP A 176 7.95 -9.14 -24.77
N VAL A 177 7.33 -9.93 -23.90
CA VAL A 177 7.55 -9.89 -22.45
C VAL A 177 9.00 -10.20 -22.07
N ASP A 178 9.60 -11.22 -22.69
CA ASP A 178 10.97 -11.66 -22.36
C ASP A 178 12.00 -10.58 -22.75
N LYS A 179 11.79 -9.93 -23.88
CA LYS A 179 12.63 -8.83 -24.34
C LYS A 179 12.46 -7.59 -23.47
N ASP A 180 11.24 -7.23 -23.09
CA ASP A 180 11.00 -6.10 -22.19
C ASP A 180 11.58 -6.39 -20.80
N ALA A 181 11.41 -7.59 -20.25
CA ALA A 181 12.01 -8.01 -18.98
C ALA A 181 13.54 -7.85 -19.00
N SER A 182 14.19 -8.29 -20.08
CA SER A 182 15.64 -8.17 -20.24
C SER A 182 16.07 -6.71 -20.34
N ALA A 183 15.40 -5.91 -21.18
CA ALA A 183 15.68 -4.48 -21.33
C ALA A 183 15.43 -3.69 -20.02
N ARG A 184 14.45 -4.12 -19.23
CA ARG A 184 14.10 -3.55 -17.93
C ARG A 184 15.22 -3.78 -16.92
N LEU A 185 15.73 -5.00 -16.85
CA LEU A 185 16.85 -5.36 -15.98
C LEU A 185 18.09 -4.53 -16.34
N ASP A 186 18.47 -4.49 -17.62
CA ASP A 186 19.62 -3.73 -18.11
C ASP A 186 19.50 -2.23 -17.79
N SER A 187 18.31 -1.67 -18.00
CA SER A 187 18.02 -0.26 -17.71
C SER A 187 18.14 0.03 -16.21
N PHE A 188 17.62 -0.86 -15.37
CA PHE A 188 17.68 -0.71 -13.92
C PHE A 188 19.10 -0.83 -13.37
N GLU A 189 19.89 -1.77 -13.89
CA GLU A 189 21.31 -1.88 -13.56
C GLU A 189 22.08 -0.60 -13.95
N ALA A 190 21.81 -0.07 -15.15
CA ALA A 190 22.41 1.18 -15.60
C ALA A 190 21.98 2.40 -14.76
N MET A 191 20.73 2.45 -14.29
CA MET A 191 20.24 3.48 -13.36
C MET A 191 21.00 3.46 -12.04
N LEU A 192 21.20 2.28 -11.45
CA LEU A 192 21.91 2.11 -10.19
C LEU A 192 23.41 2.43 -10.35
N ALA A 193 24.03 1.98 -11.46
CA ALA A 193 25.43 2.26 -11.76
C ALA A 193 25.70 3.76 -11.91
N ARG A 194 24.84 4.51 -12.62
CA ARG A 194 24.92 5.98 -12.77
C ARG A 194 24.86 6.71 -11.43
N ARG A 195 24.18 6.14 -10.44
CA ARG A 195 24.07 6.65 -9.07
C ARG A 195 25.22 6.20 -8.15
N GLY A 196 26.21 5.50 -8.67
CA GLY A 196 27.33 4.96 -7.90
C GLY A 196 26.90 3.88 -6.89
N ILE A 197 25.83 3.15 -7.20
CA ILE A 197 25.32 2.04 -6.40
C ILE A 197 25.69 0.75 -7.11
N LYS A 198 26.53 -0.06 -6.46
CA LYS A 198 26.83 -1.43 -6.91
C LYS A 198 25.81 -2.37 -6.29
N ALA A 199 24.89 -2.87 -7.11
CA ALA A 199 23.90 -3.86 -6.71
C ALA A 199 24.03 -5.10 -7.59
N ASN A 200 23.64 -6.26 -7.04
CA ASN A 200 23.33 -7.44 -7.82
C ASN A 200 21.85 -7.39 -8.10
N CYS A 201 21.47 -7.28 -9.37
CA CYS A 201 20.08 -7.25 -9.77
C CYS A 201 19.66 -8.60 -10.32
N ALA A 202 18.40 -8.96 -10.11
CA ALA A 202 17.80 -10.14 -10.67
C ALA A 202 16.34 -9.83 -10.99
N ILE A 203 15.84 -10.41 -12.07
CA ILE A 203 14.42 -10.39 -12.41
C ILE A 203 13.91 -11.82 -12.36
N THR A 204 12.80 -12.02 -11.64
CA THR A 204 12.10 -13.31 -11.59
C THR A 204 10.79 -13.15 -12.34
N HIS A 205 10.61 -13.96 -13.37
CA HIS A 205 9.47 -13.90 -14.26
C HIS A 205 8.88 -15.29 -14.45
N ILE A 206 7.55 -15.38 -14.37
CA ILE A 206 6.82 -16.61 -14.67
C ILE A 206 6.52 -16.58 -16.17
N PRO A 207 6.86 -17.61 -16.95
CA PRO A 207 6.56 -17.64 -18.38
C PRO A 207 5.09 -17.34 -18.67
N GLY A 208 4.83 -16.44 -19.63
CA GLY A 208 3.48 -16.00 -20.00
C GLY A 208 2.87 -14.93 -19.09
N CYS A 209 3.42 -14.68 -17.90
CA CYS A 209 2.96 -13.63 -17.00
C CYS A 209 3.31 -12.24 -17.53
N ILE A 210 2.40 -11.27 -17.44
CA ILE A 210 2.68 -9.89 -17.85
C ILE A 210 3.50 -9.09 -16.83
N TYR A 211 3.68 -9.61 -15.61
CA TYR A 211 4.51 -8.95 -14.60
C TYR A 211 5.69 -9.80 -14.19
N ALA A 212 6.74 -9.13 -13.74
CA ALA A 212 7.91 -9.74 -13.14
C ALA A 212 8.26 -9.06 -11.82
N ASP A 213 8.93 -9.78 -10.93
CA ASP A 213 9.47 -9.22 -9.70
C ASP A 213 10.97 -8.95 -9.88
N ILE A 214 11.35 -7.68 -9.79
CA ILE A 214 12.74 -7.25 -9.87
C ILE A 214 13.30 -7.03 -8.46
N VAL A 215 14.49 -7.55 -8.22
CA VAL A 215 15.20 -7.46 -6.94
C VAL A 215 16.57 -6.85 -7.17
N ALA A 216 16.94 -5.87 -6.35
CA ALA A 216 18.30 -5.36 -6.28
C ALA A 216 18.86 -5.53 -4.87
N GLU A 217 20.00 -6.22 -4.77
CA GLU A 217 20.71 -6.43 -3.51
C GLU A 217 22.04 -5.66 -3.49
N THR A 218 22.30 -4.90 -2.44
CA THR A 218 23.57 -4.19 -2.24
C THR A 218 24.09 -4.37 -0.82
N LYS A 219 25.36 -4.02 -0.58
CA LYS A 219 25.94 -4.08 0.76
C LYS A 219 25.35 -2.95 1.61
N TYR A 220 24.72 -3.27 2.74
CA TYR A 220 24.11 -2.20 3.58
C TYR A 220 25.14 -1.17 4.05
N ARG A 221 26.41 -1.59 4.24
CA ARG A 221 27.47 -0.70 4.73
C ARG A 221 27.82 0.41 3.73
N SER A 222 27.53 0.22 2.43
CA SER A 222 27.69 1.26 1.42
C SER A 222 26.49 2.20 1.31
N MET A 223 25.39 1.96 2.04
CA MET A 223 24.14 2.73 1.93
C MET A 223 24.04 3.84 2.98
N ASN A 224 24.65 4.99 2.69
CA ASN A 224 24.38 6.23 3.44
C ASN A 224 22.99 6.82 3.08
N SER A 225 22.61 7.94 3.71
CA SER A 225 21.28 8.54 3.49
C SER A 225 21.03 8.89 2.02
N ASP A 226 22.02 9.50 1.37
CA ASP A 226 21.91 9.96 -0.02
C ASP A 226 21.80 8.78 -0.99
N LYS A 227 22.56 7.70 -0.75
CA LYS A 227 22.45 6.48 -1.56
C LYS A 227 21.14 5.74 -1.35
N GLN A 228 20.55 5.79 -0.15
CA GLN A 228 19.21 5.23 0.08
C GLN A 228 18.14 6.02 -0.69
N ALA A 229 18.25 7.36 -0.72
CA ALA A 229 17.39 8.20 -1.53
C ALA A 229 17.58 7.90 -3.03
N ALA A 230 18.81 7.89 -3.53
CA ALA A 230 19.09 7.59 -4.93
C ALA A 230 18.64 6.17 -5.35
N PHE A 231 18.74 5.19 -4.45
CA PHE A 231 18.22 3.85 -4.67
C PHE A 231 16.70 3.85 -4.79
N ARG A 232 16.01 4.56 -3.90
CA ARG A 232 14.57 4.76 -3.98
C ARG A 232 14.17 5.45 -5.29
N ASP A 233 14.87 6.50 -5.69
CA ASP A 233 14.60 7.23 -6.94
C ASP A 233 14.75 6.33 -8.18
N ALA A 234 15.68 5.36 -8.15
CA ALA A 234 15.80 4.38 -9.23
C ALA A 234 14.57 3.47 -9.33
N PHE A 235 13.95 3.10 -8.21
CA PHE A 235 12.68 2.37 -8.21
C PHE A 235 11.50 3.24 -8.67
N HIS A 236 11.51 4.55 -8.39
CA HIS A 236 10.53 5.49 -8.98
C HIS A 236 10.66 5.59 -10.49
N GLU A 237 11.89 5.68 -11.01
CA GLU A 237 12.13 5.65 -12.46
C GLU A 237 11.69 4.32 -13.09
N LEU A 238 11.90 3.22 -12.37
CA LEU A 238 11.49 1.89 -12.81
C LEU A 238 9.96 1.74 -12.87
N ASP A 239 9.26 2.23 -11.85
CA ASP A 239 7.80 2.24 -11.79
C ASP A 239 7.19 3.07 -12.93
N GLY A 240 7.79 4.23 -13.25
CA GLY A 240 7.36 5.07 -14.37
C GLY A 240 7.56 4.45 -15.76
N MET A 241 8.19 3.28 -15.86
CA MET A 241 8.32 2.52 -17.10
C MET A 241 7.27 1.40 -17.22
N ASN A 242 6.43 1.18 -16.20
CA ASN A 242 5.44 0.11 -16.21
C ASN A 242 4.48 0.23 -17.40
N TYR A 243 4.12 -0.91 -17.98
CA TYR A 243 3.04 -0.98 -18.94
C TYR A 243 1.72 -0.59 -18.24
N HIS A 244 0.93 0.28 -18.89
CA HIS A 244 -0.31 0.83 -18.34
C HIS A 244 -1.53 0.55 -19.23
N GLY A 245 -1.35 -0.16 -20.35
CA GLY A 245 -2.45 -0.54 -21.22
C GLY A 245 -3.17 -1.81 -20.75
N ASP A 246 -4.18 -2.18 -21.52
CA ASP A 246 -4.85 -3.47 -21.36
C ASP A 246 -4.06 -4.57 -22.05
N TYR A 247 -4.13 -5.75 -21.48
CA TYR A 247 -3.57 -6.96 -22.06
C TYR A 247 -4.63 -8.05 -22.12
N TYR A 248 -4.37 -9.03 -22.98
CA TYR A 248 -5.29 -10.11 -23.25
C TYR A 248 -4.58 -11.43 -23.02
N ALA A 249 -5.26 -12.34 -22.35
CA ALA A 249 -4.70 -13.65 -22.08
C ALA A 249 -5.76 -14.73 -22.14
N GLU A 250 -5.26 -15.94 -22.32
CA GLU A 250 -5.99 -17.19 -22.33
C GLU A 250 -5.48 -18.03 -21.15
N TYR A 251 -6.42 -18.48 -20.32
CA TYR A 251 -6.22 -19.39 -19.21
C TYR A 251 -6.72 -20.78 -19.58
N HIS A 252 -5.97 -21.80 -19.18
CA HIS A 252 -6.36 -23.21 -19.21
C HIS A 252 -6.11 -23.86 -17.86
N GLY A 253 -7.16 -24.36 -17.21
CA GLY A 253 -7.02 -25.06 -15.93
C GLY A 253 -8.33 -25.68 -15.43
N GLU A 254 -8.48 -25.79 -14.11
CA GLU A 254 -9.63 -26.46 -13.49
C GLU A 254 -10.97 -25.77 -13.78
N LEU A 255 -10.94 -24.46 -14.02
CA LEU A 255 -12.11 -23.68 -14.40
C LEU A 255 -12.43 -23.79 -15.91
N GLY A 256 -11.65 -24.56 -16.66
CA GLY A 256 -11.77 -24.69 -18.12
C GLY A 256 -10.92 -23.67 -18.86
N THR A 257 -11.39 -23.22 -20.01
CA THR A 257 -10.68 -22.27 -20.87
C THR A 257 -11.33 -20.90 -20.80
N ILE A 258 -10.57 -19.89 -20.37
CA ILE A 258 -11.06 -18.51 -20.19
C ILE A 258 -10.16 -17.54 -20.97
N LEU A 259 -10.75 -16.79 -21.89
CA LEU A 259 -10.14 -15.62 -22.51
C LEU A 259 -10.50 -14.38 -21.69
N PHE A 260 -9.57 -13.49 -21.41
CA PHE A 260 -9.85 -12.28 -20.64
C PHE A 260 -9.04 -11.06 -21.09
N GLU A 261 -9.66 -9.89 -20.94
CA GLU A 261 -9.07 -8.55 -21.01
C GLU A 261 -8.80 -8.06 -19.59
N CYS A 262 -7.58 -7.61 -19.33
CA CYS A 262 -7.18 -7.18 -18.00
C CYS A 262 -6.28 -5.94 -18.08
N ASN A 263 -6.31 -5.11 -17.03
CA ASN A 263 -5.47 -3.92 -16.92
C ASN A 263 -4.22 -4.16 -16.07
N ALA A 264 -3.30 -3.19 -16.07
CA ALA A 264 -2.09 -3.18 -15.24
C ALA A 264 -2.33 -3.18 -13.71
N GLY A 265 -3.58 -3.27 -13.24
CA GLY A 265 -3.97 -3.50 -11.84
C GLY A 265 -4.33 -4.95 -11.53
N ASN A 266 -4.20 -5.86 -12.51
CA ASN A 266 -4.70 -7.23 -12.44
C ASN A 266 -6.23 -7.33 -12.32
N VAL A 267 -6.95 -6.29 -12.75
CA VAL A 267 -8.42 -6.26 -12.76
C VAL A 267 -8.91 -6.70 -14.13
N ILE A 268 -9.73 -7.74 -14.16
CA ILE A 268 -10.34 -8.25 -15.39
C ILE A 268 -11.55 -7.40 -15.73
N ILE A 269 -11.63 -6.94 -16.97
CA ILE A 269 -12.69 -6.05 -17.48
C ILE A 269 -13.73 -6.86 -18.25
N ARG A 270 -13.26 -7.71 -19.17
CA ARG A 270 -14.07 -8.63 -19.97
C ARG A 270 -13.50 -10.02 -19.88
N ALA A 271 -14.36 -11.03 -19.82
CA ALA A 271 -13.93 -12.43 -19.93
C ALA A 271 -14.97 -13.30 -20.64
N ILE A 272 -14.46 -14.32 -21.31
CA ILE A 272 -15.22 -15.35 -22.02
C ILE A 272 -14.68 -16.68 -21.53
N ARG A 273 -15.51 -17.48 -20.88
CA ARG A 273 -15.20 -18.90 -20.72
C ARG A 273 -15.77 -19.64 -21.89
N ILE A 274 -14.94 -20.40 -22.60
CA ILE A 274 -15.34 -21.16 -23.79
C ILE A 274 -15.60 -22.62 -23.42
N GLU A 275 -14.85 -23.15 -22.44
CA GLU A 275 -15.01 -24.51 -21.95
C GLU A 275 -15.24 -24.52 -20.43
N PRO A 276 -16.11 -25.42 -19.92
CA PRO A 276 -16.88 -26.43 -20.64
C PRO A 276 -18.19 -25.90 -21.27
N ARG A 277 -18.55 -24.65 -20.99
CA ARG A 277 -19.69 -23.96 -21.57
C ARG A 277 -19.36 -22.49 -21.75
N GLU A 278 -20.03 -21.87 -22.72
CA GLU A 278 -19.86 -20.46 -23.04
C GLU A 278 -20.47 -19.59 -21.93
N GLU A 279 -19.68 -18.74 -21.30
CA GLU A 279 -20.12 -17.79 -20.28
C GLU A 279 -19.37 -16.47 -20.47
N TYR A 280 -20.09 -15.35 -20.35
CA TYR A 280 -19.54 -14.02 -20.55
C TYR A 280 -19.49 -13.24 -19.23
N TYR A 281 -18.56 -12.31 -19.17
CA TYR A 281 -18.36 -11.39 -18.06
C TYR A 281 -18.00 -9.99 -18.55
N LEU A 282 -18.63 -8.99 -17.94
CA LEU A 282 -18.35 -7.58 -18.13
C LEU A 282 -18.51 -6.84 -16.79
N ASP A 283 -17.40 -6.43 -16.18
CA ASP A 283 -17.31 -5.73 -14.88
C ASP A 283 -17.89 -6.50 -13.66
N SER A 284 -17.57 -6.05 -12.43
CA SER A 284 -17.76 -6.80 -11.17
C SER A 284 -19.19 -7.25 -10.88
N ASP A 285 -20.19 -6.65 -11.51
CA ASP A 285 -21.58 -6.86 -11.17
C ASP A 285 -22.33 -7.72 -12.21
N CYS A 286 -21.68 -8.12 -13.31
CA CYS A 286 -22.35 -8.81 -14.41
C CYS A 286 -21.50 -9.95 -15.01
N GLY A 287 -22.03 -11.17 -14.90
CA GLY A 287 -21.52 -12.32 -15.63
C GLY A 287 -21.47 -13.60 -14.82
N PHE A 288 -20.91 -14.64 -15.44
CA PHE A 288 -20.65 -15.97 -14.91
C PHE A 288 -21.73 -16.61 -14.01
N GLN A 289 -22.42 -17.62 -14.55
CA GLN A 289 -23.27 -18.51 -13.76
C GLN A 289 -22.48 -19.46 -12.82
N SER A 290 -21.18 -19.65 -13.07
CA SER A 290 -20.30 -20.48 -12.22
C SER A 290 -19.65 -19.62 -11.14
N GLU A 291 -19.98 -19.91 -9.88
CA GLU A 291 -19.41 -19.22 -8.71
C GLU A 291 -17.88 -19.32 -8.67
N GLU A 292 -17.31 -20.46 -9.10
CA GLU A 292 -15.86 -20.68 -9.12
C GLU A 292 -15.18 -19.85 -10.21
N ALA A 293 -15.78 -19.75 -11.40
CA ALA A 293 -15.27 -18.89 -12.47
C ALA A 293 -15.43 -17.41 -12.11
N TYR A 294 -16.54 -17.02 -11.48
CA TYR A 294 -16.73 -15.68 -10.95
C TYR A 294 -15.68 -15.33 -9.87
N TYR A 295 -15.35 -16.26 -8.98
CA TYR A 295 -14.32 -16.05 -7.96
C TYR A 295 -12.92 -15.80 -8.55
N PHE A 296 -12.59 -16.45 -9.67
CA PHE A 296 -11.36 -16.19 -10.41
C PHE A 296 -11.28 -14.74 -10.88
N ILE A 297 -12.40 -14.19 -11.33
CA ILE A 297 -12.49 -12.81 -11.79
C ILE A 297 -12.35 -11.82 -10.63
N GLU A 298 -13.07 -12.03 -9.53
CA GLU A 298 -13.01 -11.15 -8.36
C GLU A 298 -11.64 -11.12 -7.67
N ARG A 299 -10.96 -12.27 -7.60
CA ARG A 299 -9.65 -12.37 -6.92
C ARG A 299 -8.51 -11.76 -7.75
N GLY A 300 -8.72 -11.60 -9.06
CA GLY A 300 -7.68 -11.26 -10.02
C GLY A 300 -6.82 -12.47 -10.41
N VAL A 301 -6.08 -12.33 -11.50
CA VAL A 301 -5.35 -13.43 -12.15
C VAL A 301 -4.23 -13.98 -11.26
N ASP A 302 -4.28 -15.26 -10.93
CA ASP A 302 -3.19 -16.00 -10.28
C ASP A 302 -2.39 -16.81 -11.30
N TRP A 303 -1.33 -16.21 -11.84
CA TRP A 303 -0.46 -16.80 -12.86
C TRP A 303 0.27 -18.09 -12.46
N THR A 304 0.10 -18.56 -11.22
CA THR A 304 0.66 -19.83 -10.74
C THR A 304 -0.32 -21.00 -10.82
N GLU A 305 -1.61 -20.74 -11.02
CA GLU A 305 -2.66 -21.76 -11.08
C GLU A 305 -3.07 -21.99 -12.55
N GLY A 306 -2.77 -23.16 -13.12
CA GLY A 306 -3.09 -23.46 -14.52
C GLY A 306 -2.02 -23.01 -15.52
N THR A 307 -2.39 -22.96 -16.80
CA THR A 307 -1.52 -22.53 -17.90
C THR A 307 -2.06 -21.25 -18.51
N TYR A 308 -1.18 -20.28 -18.75
CA TYR A 308 -1.55 -19.00 -19.35
C TYR A 308 -0.81 -18.75 -20.64
N SER A 309 -1.44 -18.03 -21.56
CA SER A 309 -0.81 -17.53 -22.78
C SER A 309 -1.35 -16.15 -23.11
N LEU A 310 -0.46 -15.20 -23.41
CA LEU A 310 -0.88 -13.90 -23.93
C LEU A 310 -1.44 -14.07 -25.34
N ILE A 311 -2.57 -13.42 -25.60
CA ILE A 311 -3.24 -13.43 -26.89
C ILE A 311 -3.30 -12.01 -27.45
N SER A 312 -3.54 -11.88 -28.75
CA SER A 312 -3.72 -10.55 -29.33
C SER A 312 -5.11 -9.98 -29.00
N GLU A 313 -5.20 -8.65 -28.93
CA GLU A 313 -6.48 -7.94 -28.86
C GLU A 313 -7.44 -8.39 -29.97
N THR A 314 -6.92 -8.53 -31.21
CA THR A 314 -7.73 -8.97 -32.35
C THR A 314 -8.30 -10.36 -32.13
N GLN A 315 -7.50 -11.29 -31.58
CA GLN A 315 -7.96 -12.63 -31.26
C GLN A 315 -9.04 -12.59 -30.17
N PHE A 316 -8.82 -11.83 -29.09
CA PHE A 316 -9.82 -11.68 -28.04
C PHE A 316 -11.14 -11.13 -28.57
N PHE A 317 -11.11 -10.00 -29.28
CA PHE A 317 -12.34 -9.38 -29.80
C PHE A 317 -12.98 -10.14 -30.96
N THR A 318 -12.26 -11.04 -31.64
CA THR A 318 -12.89 -11.97 -32.58
C THR A 318 -13.84 -12.90 -31.83
N ASN A 319 -13.39 -13.51 -30.73
CA ASN A 319 -14.21 -14.39 -29.89
C ASN A 319 -15.28 -13.60 -29.12
N TRP A 320 -14.96 -12.41 -28.59
CA TRP A 320 -15.92 -11.57 -27.89
C TRP A 320 -17.11 -11.20 -28.77
N ARG A 321 -16.82 -10.88 -30.04
CA ARG A 321 -17.83 -10.45 -31.00
C ARG A 321 -18.57 -11.60 -31.67
N GLU A 322 -18.13 -12.82 -31.44
CA GLU A 322 -18.88 -14.02 -31.81
C GLU A 322 -20.07 -14.28 -30.88
N ARG A 323 -20.24 -13.53 -29.76
CA ARG A 323 -21.42 -13.65 -28.87
C ARG A 323 -22.71 -13.74 -29.69
N LEU A 324 -23.26 -14.96 -29.77
CA LEU A 324 -24.33 -15.27 -30.70
C LEU A 324 -25.70 -14.83 -30.17
N GLU A 325 -25.90 -14.76 -28.85
CA GLU A 325 -27.12 -14.25 -28.20
C GLU A 325 -26.87 -14.01 -26.69
N TYR A 326 -27.78 -13.29 -26.03
CA TYR A 326 -27.84 -13.19 -24.57
C TYR A 326 -28.71 -14.34 -24.06
N ASP A 327 -28.43 -14.87 -22.86
CA ASP A 327 -29.19 -16.00 -22.32
C ASP A 327 -30.67 -15.61 -22.07
N ASP A 328 -30.88 -14.40 -21.56
CA ASP A 328 -32.19 -13.81 -21.32
C ASP A 328 -32.13 -12.27 -21.31
N LYS A 329 -33.29 -11.67 -21.07
CA LYS A 329 -33.45 -10.21 -20.98
C LYS A 329 -32.73 -9.58 -19.79
N ASP A 330 -32.52 -10.32 -18.69
CA ASP A 330 -31.88 -9.80 -17.49
C ASP A 330 -30.36 -9.71 -17.70
N ASP A 331 -29.77 -10.67 -18.43
CA ASP A 331 -28.40 -10.63 -18.92
C ASP A 331 -28.20 -9.44 -19.90
N ALA A 332 -29.09 -9.30 -20.89
CA ALA A 332 -29.04 -8.17 -21.83
C ALA A 332 -29.18 -6.80 -21.13
N TYR A 333 -30.10 -6.70 -20.16
CA TYR A 333 -30.27 -5.51 -19.34
C TYR A 333 -28.98 -5.16 -18.57
N SER A 334 -28.40 -6.15 -17.90
CA SER A 334 -27.20 -6.01 -17.06
C SER A 334 -26.00 -5.52 -17.87
N PHE A 335 -25.74 -6.16 -19.03
CA PHE A 335 -24.69 -5.74 -19.95
C PHE A 335 -24.93 -4.33 -20.51
N PHE A 336 -26.17 -4.00 -20.87
CA PHE A 336 -26.50 -2.67 -21.38
C PHE A 336 -26.16 -1.58 -20.35
N VAL A 337 -26.51 -1.81 -19.08
CA VAL A 337 -26.25 -0.88 -17.98
C VAL A 337 -24.74 -0.70 -17.76
N GLN A 338 -24.00 -1.79 -17.59
CA GLN A 338 -22.56 -1.71 -17.30
C GLN A 338 -21.76 -1.10 -18.45
N ALA A 339 -22.03 -1.54 -19.68
CA ALA A 339 -21.35 -0.97 -20.84
C ALA A 339 -21.66 0.53 -21.01
N SER A 340 -22.87 0.98 -20.63
CA SER A 340 -23.21 2.41 -20.64
C SER A 340 -22.38 3.22 -19.63
N LEU A 341 -22.18 2.69 -18.42
CA LEU A 341 -21.33 3.31 -17.40
C LEU A 341 -19.86 3.37 -17.86
N MET A 342 -19.34 2.24 -18.33
CA MET A 342 -17.98 2.12 -18.86
C MET A 342 -17.73 3.08 -20.02
N TYR A 343 -18.70 3.22 -20.93
CA TYR A 343 -18.61 4.16 -22.05
C TYR A 343 -18.38 5.61 -21.57
N PHE A 344 -19.16 6.10 -20.61
CA PHE A 344 -19.03 7.48 -20.14
C PHE A 344 -17.82 7.70 -19.21
N ALA A 345 -17.40 6.67 -18.47
CA ALA A 345 -16.10 6.67 -17.80
C ALA A 345 -14.95 6.81 -18.82
N ALA A 346 -15.00 6.05 -19.92
CA ALA A 346 -14.04 6.12 -21.01
C ALA A 346 -14.07 7.46 -21.74
N VAL A 347 -15.24 8.09 -21.91
CA VAL A 347 -15.35 9.47 -22.43
C VAL A 347 -14.61 10.46 -21.52
N THR A 348 -14.80 10.35 -20.21
CA THR A 348 -14.16 11.22 -19.22
C THR A 348 -12.64 11.06 -19.22
N ASN A 349 -12.16 9.82 -19.37
CA ASN A 349 -10.73 9.50 -19.41
C ASN A 349 -10.08 9.72 -20.79
N GLY A 350 -10.87 10.04 -21.83
CA GLY A 350 -10.38 10.20 -23.20
C GLY A 350 -10.02 8.87 -23.88
N ASP A 351 -10.41 7.73 -23.33
CA ASP A 351 -10.13 6.41 -23.87
C ASP A 351 -11.06 6.08 -25.03
N LYS A 352 -10.53 6.24 -26.26
CA LYS A 352 -11.28 6.01 -27.49
C LYS A 352 -11.49 4.54 -27.82
N LYS A 353 -10.62 3.66 -27.32
CA LYS A 353 -10.71 2.23 -27.55
C LYS A 353 -11.85 1.68 -26.72
N GLU A 354 -11.88 1.98 -25.43
CA GLU A 354 -12.95 1.52 -24.55
C GLU A 354 -14.31 2.15 -24.92
N GLN A 355 -14.34 3.42 -25.38
CA GLN A 355 -15.55 4.01 -25.97
C GLN A 355 -16.12 3.15 -27.11
N THR A 356 -15.26 2.60 -27.97
CA THR A 356 -15.69 1.78 -29.11
C THR A 356 -16.18 0.41 -28.67
N ASN A 357 -15.47 -0.22 -27.74
CA ASN A 357 -15.82 -1.54 -27.21
C ASN A 357 -17.13 -1.50 -26.43
N SER A 358 -17.25 -0.57 -25.48
CA SER A 358 -18.49 -0.34 -24.75
C SER A 358 -19.68 -0.01 -25.68
N GLN A 359 -19.48 0.82 -26.71
CA GLN A 359 -20.56 1.09 -27.67
C GLN A 359 -21.03 -0.18 -28.39
N TRP A 360 -20.12 -1.07 -28.78
CA TRP A 360 -20.47 -2.34 -29.41
C TRP A 360 -21.27 -3.23 -28.44
N ASP A 361 -20.86 -3.31 -27.18
CA ASP A 361 -21.55 -4.08 -26.13
C ASP A 361 -23.00 -3.57 -25.92
N ILE A 362 -23.18 -2.25 -25.81
CA ILE A 362 -24.49 -1.60 -25.66
C ILE A 362 -25.38 -1.88 -26.88
N GLU A 363 -24.84 -1.69 -28.10
CA GLU A 363 -25.61 -1.85 -29.33
C GLU A 363 -26.08 -3.29 -29.54
N ASN A 364 -25.33 -4.30 -29.10
CA ASN A 364 -25.78 -5.68 -29.21
C ASN A 364 -26.80 -6.06 -28.13
N ALA A 365 -26.64 -5.58 -26.89
CA ALA A 365 -27.66 -5.74 -25.87
C ALA A 365 -28.99 -5.11 -26.31
N ALA A 366 -28.93 -3.90 -26.90
CA ALA A 366 -30.10 -3.23 -27.45
C ALA A 366 -30.78 -4.04 -28.56
N LYS A 367 -29.99 -4.58 -29.51
CA LYS A 367 -30.52 -5.42 -30.60
C LYS A 367 -31.24 -6.65 -30.05
N PHE A 368 -30.67 -7.31 -29.04
CA PHE A 368 -31.31 -8.47 -28.43
C PHE A 368 -32.68 -8.11 -27.85
N LEU A 369 -32.76 -7.04 -27.04
CA LEU A 369 -34.00 -6.57 -26.43
C LEU A 369 -35.06 -6.18 -27.48
N ILE A 370 -34.64 -5.55 -28.57
CA ILE A 370 -35.53 -5.17 -29.68
C ILE A 370 -36.06 -6.40 -30.42
N ILE A 371 -35.19 -7.35 -30.76
CA ILE A 371 -35.57 -8.54 -31.55
C ILE A 371 -36.52 -9.45 -30.77
N HIS A 372 -36.38 -9.50 -29.45
CA HIS A 372 -37.24 -10.31 -28.56
C HIS A 372 -38.48 -9.56 -28.04
N ASP A 373 -38.73 -8.32 -28.49
CA ASP A 373 -39.87 -7.49 -28.07
C ASP A 373 -39.95 -7.30 -26.53
N GLU A 374 -38.80 -7.13 -25.88
CA GLU A 374 -38.68 -6.98 -24.42
C GLU A 374 -39.05 -5.55 -23.96
N LYS A 375 -40.29 -5.15 -24.27
CA LYS A 375 -40.76 -3.77 -24.13
C LYS A 375 -40.71 -3.22 -22.71
N GLU A 376 -41.09 -4.02 -21.71
CA GLU A 376 -41.04 -3.60 -20.31
C GLU A 376 -39.59 -3.30 -19.87
N THR A 377 -38.66 -4.18 -20.23
CA THR A 377 -37.22 -4.00 -19.96
C THR A 377 -36.65 -2.77 -20.65
N MET A 378 -37.03 -2.52 -21.92
CA MET A 378 -36.62 -1.30 -22.62
C MET A 378 -37.18 -0.02 -21.96
N ILE A 379 -38.42 -0.05 -21.47
CA ILE A 379 -39.01 1.07 -20.71
C ILE A 379 -38.27 1.29 -19.40
N ASP A 380 -37.90 0.23 -18.68
CA ASP A 380 -37.14 0.34 -17.44
C ASP A 380 -35.77 1.01 -17.66
N LEU A 381 -35.06 0.66 -18.74
CA LEU A 381 -33.83 1.34 -19.15
C LEU A 381 -34.05 2.82 -19.47
N LEU A 382 -35.19 3.17 -20.11
CA LEU A 382 -35.56 4.55 -20.41
C LEU A 382 -35.97 5.37 -19.18
N MET A 383 -36.56 4.74 -18.17
CA MET A 383 -36.88 5.41 -16.91
C MET A 383 -35.64 5.84 -16.15
N GLY A 384 -34.48 5.21 -16.42
CA GLY A 384 -33.19 5.56 -15.83
C GLY A 384 -33.22 5.56 -14.31
N MET A 385 -34.00 4.64 -13.73
CA MET A 385 -34.09 4.48 -12.28
C MET A 385 -32.74 4.08 -11.64
N ILE A 386 -31.74 3.74 -12.46
CA ILE A 386 -30.42 3.35 -12.01
C ILE A 386 -29.36 4.41 -12.40
N TYR A 387 -29.18 4.73 -13.69
CA TYR A 387 -28.13 5.65 -14.16
C TYR A 387 -28.52 6.47 -15.40
N GLU A 388 -28.04 7.72 -15.48
CA GLU A 388 -28.33 8.67 -16.57
C GLU A 388 -27.61 8.28 -17.87
N GLU A 389 -26.43 7.67 -17.75
CA GLU A 389 -25.64 7.07 -18.82
C GLU A 389 -26.46 6.03 -19.59
N THR A 390 -27.16 5.17 -18.84
CA THR A 390 -28.04 4.12 -19.38
C THR A 390 -29.24 4.75 -20.07
N MET A 391 -29.89 5.72 -19.43
CA MET A 391 -31.03 6.43 -20.00
C MET A 391 -30.68 7.07 -21.35
N TYR A 392 -29.49 7.67 -21.47
CA TYR A 392 -29.03 8.28 -22.72
C TYR A 392 -28.95 7.26 -23.86
N TRP A 393 -28.31 6.12 -23.62
CA TRP A 393 -28.17 5.09 -24.64
C TRP A 393 -29.51 4.46 -25.00
N ALA A 394 -30.38 4.24 -24.01
CA ALA A 394 -31.72 3.71 -24.25
C ALA A 394 -32.56 4.67 -25.11
N ALA A 395 -32.53 5.98 -24.79
CA ALA A 395 -33.23 7.01 -25.56
C ALA A 395 -32.70 7.09 -27.01
N ARG A 396 -31.41 6.86 -27.21
CA ARG A 396 -30.79 6.86 -28.54
C ARG A 396 -31.14 5.63 -29.37
N LEU A 397 -31.17 4.44 -28.76
CA LEU A 397 -31.23 3.17 -29.49
C LEU A 397 -32.66 2.62 -29.64
N PHE A 398 -33.59 3.00 -28.76
CA PHE A 398 -34.97 2.53 -28.81
C PHE A 398 -35.93 3.52 -29.51
N SER A 399 -35.43 4.58 -30.15
CA SER A 399 -36.26 5.63 -30.75
C SER A 399 -37.26 5.12 -31.79
N ASP A 400 -36.89 4.06 -32.51
CA ASP A 400 -37.70 3.51 -33.59
C ASP A 400 -38.83 2.61 -33.06
N VAL A 401 -38.66 2.03 -31.86
CA VAL A 401 -39.61 1.10 -31.25
C VAL A 401 -40.46 1.75 -30.14
N LEU A 402 -39.91 2.73 -29.42
CA LEU A 402 -40.55 3.45 -28.31
C LEU A 402 -40.36 4.98 -28.44
N PRO A 403 -40.88 5.61 -29.51
CA PRO A 403 -40.59 7.01 -29.84
C PRO A 403 -41.08 8.02 -28.79
N ALA A 404 -42.23 7.75 -28.14
CA ALA A 404 -42.78 8.69 -27.15
C ALA A 404 -41.96 8.65 -25.84
N GLU A 405 -41.63 7.44 -25.39
CA GLU A 405 -40.86 7.18 -24.17
C GLU A 405 -39.40 7.65 -24.32
N THR A 406 -38.80 7.45 -25.49
CA THR A 406 -37.44 7.95 -25.79
C THR A 406 -37.37 9.47 -25.87
N HIS A 407 -38.38 10.11 -26.44
CA HIS A 407 -38.46 11.58 -26.47
C HIS A 407 -38.58 12.17 -25.05
N ASP A 408 -39.45 11.59 -24.22
CA ASP A 408 -39.59 12.00 -22.82
C ASP A 408 -38.30 11.79 -22.02
N ALA A 409 -37.63 10.64 -22.19
CA ALA A 409 -36.34 10.38 -21.57
C ALA A 409 -35.27 11.42 -21.98
N ALA A 410 -35.21 11.78 -23.26
CA ALA A 410 -34.28 12.80 -23.74
C ALA A 410 -34.57 14.20 -23.14
N ILE A 411 -35.84 14.57 -22.93
CA ILE A 411 -36.21 15.81 -22.22
C ILE A 411 -35.72 15.73 -20.76
N ARG A 412 -36.01 14.64 -20.05
CA ARG A 412 -35.59 14.46 -18.65
C ARG A 412 -34.08 14.57 -18.49
N LEU A 413 -33.30 14.01 -19.42
CA LEU A 413 -31.84 14.15 -19.42
C LEU A 413 -31.41 15.61 -19.60
N VAL A 414 -32.03 16.34 -20.52
CA VAL A 414 -31.66 17.76 -20.75
C VAL A 414 -32.01 18.65 -19.57
N GLU A 415 -33.11 18.37 -18.88
CA GLU A 415 -33.62 19.18 -17.79
C GLU A 415 -32.99 18.85 -16.43
N ASN A 416 -32.65 17.57 -16.19
CA ASN A 416 -32.31 17.09 -14.84
C ASN A 416 -30.91 16.45 -14.70
N CYS A 417 -30.20 16.14 -15.79
CA CYS A 417 -28.87 15.51 -15.69
C CYS A 417 -27.79 16.57 -15.42
N ASP A 418 -26.93 16.31 -14.44
CA ASP A 418 -25.81 17.19 -14.10
C ASP A 418 -24.60 17.02 -15.03
N ASN A 419 -24.51 15.90 -15.76
CA ASN A 419 -23.38 15.61 -16.64
C ASN A 419 -23.51 16.40 -17.97
N PRO A 420 -22.65 17.40 -18.23
CA PRO A 420 -22.77 18.27 -19.40
C PRO A 420 -22.55 17.52 -20.72
N GLU A 421 -21.78 16.43 -20.72
CA GLU A 421 -21.56 15.61 -21.91
C GLU A 421 -22.81 14.82 -22.29
N ILE A 422 -23.51 14.26 -21.29
CA ILE A 422 -24.80 13.58 -21.49
C ILE A 422 -25.84 14.59 -21.99
N VAL A 423 -25.98 15.76 -21.32
CA VAL A 423 -26.91 16.82 -21.73
C VAL A 423 -26.66 17.28 -23.16
N SER A 424 -25.40 17.53 -23.52
CA SER A 424 -24.99 17.96 -24.87
C SER A 424 -25.39 16.95 -25.94
N ARG A 425 -25.25 15.65 -25.65
CA ARG A 425 -25.63 14.58 -26.56
C ARG A 425 -27.14 14.37 -26.61
N ALA A 426 -27.83 14.44 -25.47
CA ALA A 426 -29.28 14.30 -25.36
C ALA A 426 -30.02 15.40 -26.14
N LYS A 427 -29.54 16.65 -26.11
CA LYS A 427 -30.08 17.74 -26.94
C LYS A 427 -30.12 17.40 -28.44
N ARG A 428 -29.18 16.60 -28.93
CA ARG A 428 -29.14 16.17 -30.34
C ARG A 428 -30.20 15.11 -30.65
N LEU A 429 -30.67 14.37 -29.66
CA LEU A 429 -31.75 13.39 -29.80
C LEU A 429 -33.11 14.09 -30.01
N LEU A 430 -33.31 15.28 -29.42
CA LEU A 430 -34.55 16.07 -29.55
C LEU A 430 -34.73 16.80 -30.89
N ILE A 431 -33.66 16.89 -31.68
CA ILE A 431 -33.65 17.59 -32.98
C ILE A 431 -33.94 16.62 -34.14
N LYS A 432 -33.80 15.31 -33.88
CA LYS A 432 -34.22 14.25 -34.79
C LYS A 432 -35.70 13.99 -34.63
#